data_AF-A0A521UDN4-F1
#
_entry.id   AF-A0A521UDN4-F1
#
_cell.length_a   1.000
_cell.length_b   1.000
_cell.length_c   1.000
_cell.angle_alpha   90.00
_cell.angle_beta   90.00
_cell.angle_gamma   90.00
#
_symmetry.space_group_name_H-M   'P 1'
#
loop_
_entity.id
_entity.type
_entity.pdbx_description
1 polymer ?
#
loop_
_entity_poly.entity_id
_entity_poly.type
_entity_poly.pdbx_seq_one_letter_code
_entity_poly.pdbx_strand_id
1 'polypeptide(L)'
;MAAAAAPGRFTFMGPHRLFDTRTPEGSARLLRSGAAGPLTPGSSATFRDWSSLGLPTGATGVWLNVATLGVDAPGYATAFSAGQPRPPTSTVNYVAGAANANATPVALGASAGVTFEALNSAHMITDAYGAFSPSGAGLVPSGPTRVLDTRSDVALASNTPRAIDVRAPAGALGVVASVTAIAGPAGGFVTAFPCGAPTPPTSNINVSPGAVVTNTVVSTLGPGGQLCLLSNVETHAVVDVTGFFAPSSGLTYTALSPQRLLDTRQPTSLFTGRLGARQVIELPMQRVPGMPASAVAVVANLTAVSASGPGFVTAFPCGTPVPGTSSLTFPAETAVGSLTVSTLGSGSLCVFSNVRTHLIVDVLGVWTGAPTAPVAPPDSPDDGDDVAPDAGAALADAGPPPTDAGAPSVDVGVGVTVTDAGDAAATADASVDVASEDAATQDPVLTGGCGCRAGGAGPPGVSLSLGAMLAIASLARRRRPTAEISRRSSHPG
;
A
#
# COMPACT_ATOMS: atom_id res chain seq x y z
N MET A 1 21.69 18.14 -9.55
CA MET A 1 21.22 16.90 -8.89
C MET A 1 21.99 16.75 -7.59
N ALA A 2 21.41 16.15 -6.54
CA ALA A 2 22.20 15.69 -5.42
C ALA A 2 23.12 14.55 -5.88
N ALA A 3 24.30 14.41 -5.29
CA ALA A 3 25.16 13.25 -5.55
C ALA A 3 24.51 11.98 -5.01
N ALA A 4 24.63 10.86 -5.72
CA ALA A 4 24.20 9.56 -5.22
C ALA A 4 25.00 9.19 -3.96
N ALA A 5 24.36 8.48 -3.03
CA ALA A 5 25.00 8.10 -1.78
C ALA A 5 26.14 7.09 -2.01
N ALA A 6 27.19 7.16 -1.19
CA ALA A 6 28.28 6.18 -1.25
C ALA A 6 27.73 4.75 -1.06
N PRO A 7 28.16 3.76 -1.87
CA PRO A 7 27.67 2.39 -1.76
C PRO A 7 27.90 1.81 -0.37
N GLY A 8 26.85 1.27 0.24
CA GLY A 8 26.87 0.71 1.59
C GLY A 8 26.60 -0.79 1.64
N ARG A 9 27.08 -1.41 2.71
CA ARG A 9 26.72 -2.74 3.19
C ARG A 9 25.68 -2.60 4.31
N PHE A 10 24.84 -3.62 4.47
CA PHE A 10 23.68 -3.59 5.36
C PHE A 10 24.02 -4.13 6.75
N THR A 11 23.76 -3.33 7.78
CA THR A 11 23.82 -3.73 9.18
C THR A 11 22.41 -3.83 9.73
N PHE A 12 22.01 -5.03 10.15
CA PHE A 12 20.75 -5.23 10.86
C PHE A 12 20.77 -4.50 12.20
N MET A 13 19.71 -3.74 12.48
CA MET A 13 19.51 -3.06 13.77
C MET A 13 18.52 -3.81 14.67
N GLY A 14 17.79 -4.79 14.11
CA GLY A 14 16.61 -5.38 14.72
C GLY A 14 15.35 -4.52 14.50
N PRO A 15 14.13 -5.06 14.61
CA PRO A 15 12.92 -4.29 14.40
C PRO A 15 12.63 -3.32 15.56
N HIS A 16 12.81 -2.02 15.33
CA HIS A 16 12.66 -0.97 16.35
C HIS A 16 11.75 0.16 15.90
N ARG A 17 10.81 0.59 16.77
CA ARG A 17 9.93 1.73 16.48
C ARG A 17 10.67 3.06 16.56
N LEU A 18 10.62 3.83 15.47
CA LEU A 18 11.11 5.21 15.41
C LEU A 18 10.11 6.18 16.02
N PHE A 19 8.83 6.04 15.68
CA PHE A 19 7.75 6.87 16.22
C PHE A 19 6.38 6.22 16.03
N ASP A 20 5.42 6.66 16.83
CA ASP A 20 4.00 6.36 16.70
C ASP A 20 3.21 7.67 16.86
N THR A 21 2.72 8.23 15.76
CA THR A 21 2.00 9.52 15.82
C THR A 21 0.60 9.42 16.45
N ARG A 22 0.15 8.24 16.88
CA ARG A 22 -1.10 8.09 17.63
C ARG A 22 -0.97 8.56 19.08
N THR A 23 0.24 8.58 19.64
CA THR A 23 0.49 9.04 21.01
C THR A 23 1.24 10.39 21.01
N PRO A 24 1.11 11.21 22.06
CA PRO A 24 1.90 12.44 22.21
C PRO A 24 3.40 12.17 22.25
N GLU A 25 3.83 11.10 22.93
CA GLU A 25 5.23 10.74 23.14
C GLU A 25 5.89 10.27 21.84
N GLY A 26 5.19 9.41 21.08
CA GLY A 26 5.65 8.99 19.76
C GLY A 26 5.64 10.14 18.75
N SER A 27 4.67 11.05 18.83
CA SER A 27 4.67 12.30 18.05
C SER A 27 5.86 13.20 18.37
N ALA A 28 6.28 13.29 19.64
CA ALA A 28 7.37 14.15 20.10
C ALA A 28 8.77 13.70 19.62
N ARG A 29 8.92 12.47 19.10
CA ARG A 29 10.17 12.01 18.45
C ARG A 29 10.40 12.61 17.06
N LEU A 30 9.42 13.36 16.52
CA LEU A 30 9.49 14.01 15.21
C LEU A 30 9.72 15.53 15.34
N LEU A 31 10.66 16.04 14.55
CA LEU A 31 10.83 17.48 14.35
C LEU A 31 9.75 17.97 13.37
N ARG A 32 8.82 18.81 13.83
CA ARG A 32 7.77 19.41 13.00
C ARG A 32 7.26 20.72 13.62
N SER A 33 6.61 21.55 12.81
CA SER A 33 5.95 22.79 13.24
C SER A 33 4.50 22.60 13.72
N GLY A 34 3.91 21.43 13.46
CA GLY A 34 2.55 21.08 13.87
C GLY A 34 2.46 20.44 15.27
N ALA A 35 1.24 20.38 15.81
CA ALA A 35 0.92 19.75 17.09
C ALA A 35 1.18 18.22 17.10
N ALA A 36 0.98 17.55 18.24
CA ALA A 36 0.93 16.09 18.34
C ALA A 36 -0.23 15.49 17.50
N GLY A 37 -0.14 14.21 17.14
CA GLY A 37 -1.15 13.54 16.29
C GLY A 37 -0.69 13.33 14.82
N PRO A 38 -1.63 13.18 13.87
CA PRO A 38 -1.35 12.77 12.50
C PRO A 38 -0.52 13.80 11.71
N LEU A 39 0.08 13.38 10.59
CA LEU A 39 0.61 14.31 9.60
C LEU A 39 -0.54 14.80 8.70
N THR A 40 -0.60 16.10 8.49
CA THR A 40 -1.65 16.78 7.71
C THR A 40 -1.12 17.33 6.37
N PRO A 41 -1.99 17.64 5.39
CA PRO A 41 -1.57 18.17 4.08
C PRO A 41 -0.68 19.41 4.22
N GLY A 42 0.44 19.43 3.49
CA GLY A 42 1.41 20.53 3.53
C GLY A 42 2.27 20.60 4.80
N SER A 43 2.09 19.69 5.76
CA SER A 43 3.01 19.52 6.89
C SER A 43 4.07 18.46 6.56
N SER A 44 5.28 18.66 7.09
CA SER A 44 6.35 17.66 7.07
C SER A 44 6.84 17.38 8.49
N ALA A 45 7.32 16.17 8.71
CA ALA A 45 7.89 15.75 10.00
C ALA A 45 9.20 15.00 9.77
N THR A 46 10.24 15.32 10.54
CA THR A 46 11.59 14.75 10.34
C THR A 46 12.06 13.98 11.56
N PHE A 47 12.42 12.72 11.35
CA PHE A 47 13.10 11.90 12.36
C PHE A 47 14.62 12.01 12.21
N ARG A 48 15.35 12.16 13.32
CA ARG A 48 16.83 12.14 13.34
C ARG A 48 17.45 11.53 14.61
N ASP A 49 16.65 11.08 15.57
CA ASP A 49 17.16 10.53 16.84
C ASP A 49 17.49 9.04 16.71
N TRP A 50 18.69 8.78 16.18
CA TRP A 50 19.23 7.43 16.05
C TRP A 50 20.06 6.99 17.26
N SER A 51 20.19 7.84 18.29
CA SER A 51 21.13 7.65 19.40
C SER A 51 20.87 6.37 20.20
N SER A 52 19.58 6.08 20.44
CA SER A 52 19.07 4.89 21.14
C SER A 52 18.99 3.64 20.27
N LEU A 53 19.33 3.73 18.97
CA LEU A 53 19.08 2.70 17.95
C LEU A 53 20.36 2.15 17.32
N GLY A 54 21.54 2.64 17.70
CA GLY A 54 22.82 2.08 17.24
C GLY A 54 23.10 2.25 15.74
N LEU A 55 22.66 3.36 15.12
CA LEU A 55 22.95 3.64 13.71
C LEU A 55 24.47 3.63 13.45
N PRO A 56 24.98 2.82 12.49
CA PRO A 56 26.42 2.70 12.25
C PRO A 56 27.09 4.02 11.84
N THR A 57 28.35 4.18 12.23
CA THR A 57 29.18 5.31 11.81
C THR A 57 29.32 5.34 10.28
N GLY A 58 29.10 6.51 9.68
CA GLY A 58 29.14 6.68 8.23
C GLY A 58 27.92 6.12 7.49
N ALA A 59 26.81 5.81 8.18
CA ALA A 59 25.60 5.35 7.52
C ALA A 59 25.08 6.34 6.46
N THR A 60 24.70 5.80 5.30
CA THR A 60 24.23 6.53 4.11
C THR A 60 22.73 6.35 3.84
N GLY A 61 22.10 5.33 4.45
CA GLY A 61 20.68 5.04 4.32
C GLY A 61 20.16 4.15 5.43
N VAL A 62 18.83 4.04 5.54
CA VAL A 62 18.13 3.18 6.50
C VAL A 62 17.02 2.38 5.81
N TRP A 63 16.76 1.16 6.27
CA TRP A 63 15.62 0.34 5.85
C TRP A 63 14.50 0.45 6.87
N LEU A 64 13.36 0.95 6.43
CA LEU A 64 12.17 1.24 7.23
C LEU A 64 10.98 0.40 6.77
N ASN A 65 10.00 0.22 7.64
CA ASN A 65 8.61 -0.04 7.27
C ASN A 65 7.78 1.17 7.71
N VAL A 66 7.05 1.79 6.77
CA VAL A 66 6.20 2.95 7.03
C VAL A 66 4.75 2.51 6.94
N ALA A 67 4.04 2.59 8.07
CA ALA A 67 2.63 2.25 8.18
C ALA A 67 1.78 3.50 8.38
N THR A 68 0.64 3.57 7.70
CA THR A 68 -0.34 4.66 7.74
C THR A 68 -1.71 4.12 8.14
N LEU A 69 -2.39 4.81 9.06
CA LEU A 69 -3.71 4.44 9.59
C LEU A 69 -4.45 5.67 10.12
N GLY A 70 -5.74 5.52 10.45
CA GLY A 70 -6.58 6.66 10.87
C GLY A 70 -6.69 7.69 9.74
N VAL A 71 -7.14 7.22 8.58
CA VAL A 71 -7.19 7.98 7.33
C VAL A 71 -8.64 8.13 6.88
N ASP A 72 -9.04 9.36 6.59
CA ASP A 72 -10.42 9.70 6.19
C ASP A 72 -10.59 9.82 4.65
N ALA A 73 -9.48 9.97 3.91
CA ALA A 73 -9.49 10.15 2.45
C ALA A 73 -8.28 9.45 1.79
N PRO A 74 -8.45 8.80 0.62
CA PRO A 74 -7.38 8.06 -0.04
C PRO A 74 -6.21 8.96 -0.45
N GLY A 75 -5.00 8.41 -0.47
CA GLY A 75 -3.80 9.19 -0.73
C GLY A 75 -2.51 8.38 -0.60
N TYR A 76 -1.42 9.06 -0.26
CA TYR A 76 -0.12 8.44 -0.02
C TYR A 76 0.74 9.26 0.95
N ALA A 77 1.69 8.57 1.58
CA ALA A 77 2.82 9.17 2.28
C ALA A 77 4.08 9.09 1.42
N THR A 78 5.01 10.02 1.62
CA THR A 78 6.34 10.04 0.99
C THR A 78 7.40 10.19 2.08
N ALA A 79 8.36 9.26 2.14
CA ALA A 79 9.55 9.32 2.99
C ALA A 79 10.80 9.61 2.14
N PHE A 80 11.61 10.59 2.53
CA PHE A 80 12.75 11.07 1.74
C PHE A 80 13.84 11.70 2.63
N SER A 81 15.01 11.96 2.04
CA SER A 81 16.18 12.52 2.75
C SER A 81 15.90 13.94 3.26
N ALA A 82 16.13 14.19 4.54
CA ALA A 82 15.93 15.52 5.11
C ALA A 82 16.79 16.60 4.44
N GLY A 83 16.18 17.76 4.18
CA GLY A 83 16.82 18.87 3.47
C GLY A 83 16.87 18.73 1.95
N GLN A 84 16.30 17.66 1.37
CA GLN A 84 15.99 17.59 -0.07
C GLN A 84 14.54 18.06 -0.33
N PRO A 85 14.21 18.53 -1.54
CA PRO A 85 12.80 18.72 -1.94
C PRO A 85 12.06 17.38 -1.99
N ARG A 86 10.76 17.39 -1.68
CA ARG A 86 9.89 16.21 -1.75
C ARG A 86 9.94 15.58 -3.17
N PRO A 87 10.28 14.29 -3.33
CA PRO A 87 10.26 13.63 -4.63
C PRO A 87 8.81 13.38 -5.11
N PRO A 88 8.55 13.28 -6.43
CA PRO A 88 7.22 13.07 -7.01
C PRO A 88 6.78 11.59 -6.93
N THR A 89 7.03 10.93 -5.79
CA THR A 89 6.92 9.48 -5.59
C THR A 89 6.07 9.13 -4.37
N SER A 90 5.48 7.94 -4.34
CA SER A 90 4.77 7.40 -3.17
C SER A 90 5.61 6.34 -2.44
N THR A 91 5.61 6.39 -1.11
CA THR A 91 6.21 5.37 -0.24
C THR A 91 5.16 4.33 0.15
N VAL A 92 4.06 4.77 0.76
CA VAL A 92 2.91 3.91 1.06
C VAL A 92 1.63 4.59 0.57
N ASN A 93 0.80 3.85 -0.13
CA ASN A 93 -0.50 4.27 -0.65
C ASN A 93 -1.58 3.75 0.30
N TYR A 94 -2.61 4.56 0.53
CA TYR A 94 -3.65 4.27 1.53
C TYR A 94 -5.04 4.68 1.08
N VAL A 95 -6.05 4.03 1.65
CA VAL A 95 -7.48 4.34 1.48
C VAL A 95 -8.17 4.60 2.81
N ALA A 96 -9.33 5.23 2.77
CA ALA A 96 -10.09 5.56 3.98
C ALA A 96 -10.43 4.30 4.79
N GLY A 97 -10.29 4.37 6.11
CA GLY A 97 -10.59 3.27 7.04
C GLY A 97 -9.60 2.08 7.05
N ALA A 98 -8.62 2.04 6.14
CA ALA A 98 -7.60 0.99 6.11
C ALA A 98 -6.35 1.34 6.93
N ALA A 99 -5.59 0.31 7.32
CA ALA A 99 -4.20 0.43 7.72
C ALA A 99 -3.33 -0.20 6.62
N ASN A 100 -2.38 0.57 6.09
CA ASN A 100 -1.49 0.14 5.00
C ASN A 100 -0.04 0.33 5.43
N ALA A 101 0.85 -0.61 5.07
CA ALA A 101 2.27 -0.53 5.36
C ALA A 101 3.10 -0.91 4.13
N ASN A 102 4.24 -0.24 3.94
CA ASN A 102 5.20 -0.60 2.90
C ASN A 102 6.65 -0.38 3.39
N ALA A 103 7.53 -1.31 3.02
CA ALA A 103 8.95 -1.18 3.24
C ALA A 103 9.56 -0.08 2.36
N THR A 104 10.62 0.56 2.85
CA THR A 104 11.33 1.60 2.10
C THR A 104 12.77 1.77 2.59
N PRO A 105 13.79 1.56 1.75
CA PRO A 105 15.12 2.09 1.99
C PRO A 105 15.15 3.59 1.64
N VAL A 106 15.58 4.42 2.59
CA VAL A 106 15.67 5.88 2.41
C VAL A 106 17.10 6.35 2.65
N ALA A 107 17.64 7.15 1.73
CA ALA A 107 18.94 7.80 1.91
C ALA A 107 18.88 8.82 3.07
N LEU A 108 19.89 8.82 3.94
CA LEU A 108 19.96 9.73 5.09
C LEU A 108 20.32 11.15 4.63
N GLY A 109 19.51 12.13 5.05
CA GLY A 109 19.70 13.53 4.69
C GLY A 109 20.52 14.35 5.69
N ALA A 110 20.29 15.66 5.71
CA ALA A 110 20.92 16.59 6.62
C ALA A 110 20.77 16.13 8.09
N SER A 111 21.88 16.12 8.84
CA SER A 111 21.96 15.60 10.21
C SER A 111 21.40 14.18 10.38
N ALA A 112 21.63 13.31 9.39
CA ALA A 112 21.07 11.96 9.28
C ALA A 112 19.51 11.92 9.36
N GLY A 113 18.84 12.99 8.90
CA GLY A 113 17.39 13.07 8.96
C GLY A 113 16.67 12.31 7.84
N VAL A 114 15.52 11.73 8.18
CA VAL A 114 14.49 11.27 7.22
C VAL A 114 13.24 12.10 7.43
N THR A 115 12.75 12.72 6.36
CA THR A 115 11.53 13.54 6.35
C THR A 115 10.36 12.74 5.77
N PHE A 116 9.20 12.90 6.39
CA PHE A 116 7.94 12.27 6.04
C PHE A 116 6.91 13.35 5.74
N GLU A 117 6.13 13.16 4.68
CA GLU A 117 4.98 13.99 4.31
C GLU A 117 3.78 13.12 3.96
N ALA A 118 2.57 13.61 4.23
CA ALA A 118 1.31 12.98 3.82
C ALA A 118 0.61 13.83 2.75
N LEU A 119 -0.11 13.20 1.82
CA LEU A 119 -1.03 13.92 0.91
C LEU A 119 -2.31 14.35 1.65
N ASN A 120 -2.92 13.41 2.37
CA ASN A 120 -4.12 13.59 3.19
C ASN A 120 -3.80 13.27 4.66
N SER A 121 -4.71 13.63 5.58
CA SER A 121 -4.50 13.38 7.01
C SER A 121 -4.30 11.89 7.30
N ALA A 122 -3.18 11.54 7.94
CA ALA A 122 -2.86 10.16 8.31
C ALA A 122 -2.00 10.11 9.57
N HIS A 123 -2.32 9.21 10.51
CA HIS A 123 -1.33 8.79 11.48
C HIS A 123 -0.28 7.94 10.76
N MET A 124 0.98 8.19 11.05
CA MET A 124 2.11 7.35 10.68
C MET A 124 2.68 6.62 11.90
N ILE A 125 3.05 5.37 11.68
CA ILE A 125 3.93 4.56 12.52
C ILE A 125 5.13 4.22 11.64
N THR A 126 6.34 4.24 12.17
CA THR A 126 7.51 3.83 11.39
C THR A 126 8.47 3.02 12.24
N ASP A 127 8.84 1.86 11.72
CA ASP A 127 9.73 0.89 12.34
C ASP A 127 10.98 0.73 11.46
N ALA A 128 12.18 0.72 12.04
CA ALA A 128 13.44 0.49 11.35
C ALA A 128 13.91 -0.95 11.54
N TYR A 129 14.64 -1.48 10.55
CA TYR A 129 15.11 -2.88 10.52
C TYR A 129 16.65 -2.99 10.34
N GLY A 130 17.27 -1.97 9.74
CA GLY A 130 18.72 -1.87 9.58
C GLY A 130 19.16 -0.63 8.82
N ALA A 131 20.47 -0.49 8.60
CA ALA A 131 21.10 0.66 7.97
C ALA A 131 22.19 0.26 6.98
N PHE A 132 22.45 1.14 6.01
CA PHE A 132 23.51 1.00 5.02
C PHE A 132 24.70 1.86 5.44
N SER A 133 25.91 1.30 5.53
CA SER A 133 27.16 2.00 5.90
C SER A 133 28.36 1.40 5.16
N PRO A 134 29.60 1.90 5.31
CA PRO A 134 30.78 1.28 4.70
C PRO A 134 31.06 -0.18 5.15
N SER A 135 30.39 -0.69 6.18
CA SER A 135 30.57 -2.04 6.72
C SER A 135 29.23 -2.76 6.97
N GLY A 136 29.29 -4.08 7.17
CA GLY A 136 28.11 -4.95 7.31
C GLY A 136 28.00 -5.99 6.19
N ALA A 137 26.80 -6.53 6.01
CA ALA A 137 26.53 -7.59 5.04
C ALA A 137 26.29 -7.07 3.61
N GLY A 138 26.68 -7.84 2.60
CA GLY A 138 26.29 -7.59 1.20
C GLY A 138 25.08 -8.44 0.80
N LEU A 139 24.29 -7.97 -0.17
CA LEU A 139 23.18 -8.75 -0.73
C LEU A 139 23.72 -9.80 -1.72
N VAL A 140 23.34 -11.05 -1.54
CA VAL A 140 23.48 -12.13 -2.52
C VAL A 140 22.08 -12.44 -3.06
N PRO A 141 21.71 -11.97 -4.27
CA PRO A 141 20.41 -12.26 -4.85
C PRO A 141 20.28 -13.74 -5.20
N SER A 142 19.15 -14.35 -4.86
CA SER A 142 18.78 -15.72 -5.28
C SER A 142 17.93 -15.73 -6.55
N GLY A 143 17.35 -14.58 -6.91
CA GLY A 143 16.13 -14.54 -7.72
C GLY A 143 14.89 -14.82 -6.84
N PRO A 144 13.68 -14.52 -7.33
CA PRO A 144 12.46 -14.75 -6.58
C PRO A 144 12.10 -16.23 -6.54
N THR A 145 12.08 -16.83 -5.34
CA THR A 145 11.80 -18.25 -5.12
C THR A 145 10.77 -18.43 -4.00
N ARG A 146 9.68 -19.17 -4.26
CA ARG A 146 8.71 -19.49 -3.22
C ARG A 146 9.29 -20.51 -2.24
N VAL A 147 9.19 -20.20 -0.95
CA VAL A 147 9.59 -21.10 0.15
C VAL A 147 8.42 -21.49 1.07
N LEU A 148 7.30 -20.77 0.98
CA LEU A 148 6.06 -21.12 1.66
C LEU A 148 4.83 -20.72 0.83
N ASP A 149 3.86 -21.62 0.71
CA ASP A 149 2.51 -21.33 0.24
C ASP A 149 1.49 -21.98 1.18
N THR A 150 0.95 -21.23 2.14
CA THR A 150 -0.02 -21.80 3.08
C THR A 150 -1.43 -21.94 2.50
N ARG A 151 -1.69 -21.58 1.23
CA ARG A 151 -3.02 -21.74 0.62
C ARG A 151 -3.37 -23.20 0.36
N SER A 152 -2.35 -24.05 0.20
CA SER A 152 -2.42 -25.50 0.03
C SER A 152 -2.01 -26.26 1.30
N ASP A 153 -1.99 -25.59 2.45
CA ASP A 153 -1.47 -26.07 3.74
C ASP A 153 -2.19 -25.32 4.89
N VAL A 154 -1.73 -25.48 6.14
CA VAL A 154 -2.30 -24.82 7.32
C VAL A 154 -1.93 -23.32 7.34
N ALA A 155 -2.93 -22.46 7.58
CA ALA A 155 -2.76 -21.02 7.79
C ALA A 155 -1.81 -20.69 8.97
N LEU A 156 -1.35 -19.44 9.05
CA LEU A 156 -0.71 -18.92 10.26
C LEU A 156 -1.75 -18.86 11.38
N ALA A 157 -1.58 -19.69 12.41
CA ALA A 157 -2.43 -19.68 13.59
C ALA A 157 -2.23 -18.38 14.41
N SER A 158 -3.35 -17.83 14.88
CA SER A 158 -3.39 -16.58 15.65
C SER A 158 -2.39 -16.58 16.83
N ASN A 159 -1.57 -15.54 16.90
CA ASN A 159 -0.55 -15.29 17.93
C ASN A 159 0.50 -16.40 18.11
N THR A 160 0.60 -17.34 17.17
CA THR A 160 1.57 -18.45 17.20
C THR A 160 2.62 -18.24 16.11
N PRO A 161 3.91 -18.07 16.43
CA PRO A 161 4.96 -17.95 15.42
C PRO A 161 5.10 -19.24 14.61
N ARG A 162 4.93 -19.16 13.28
CA ARG A 162 5.32 -20.25 12.36
C ARG A 162 6.77 -20.05 11.94
N ALA A 163 7.60 -21.04 12.22
CA ALA A 163 8.95 -21.12 11.67
C ALA A 163 8.91 -21.51 10.18
N ILE A 164 9.78 -20.90 9.39
CA ILE A 164 9.91 -21.09 7.94
C ILE A 164 11.38 -21.32 7.64
N ASP A 165 11.70 -22.44 7.02
CA ASP A 165 12.97 -22.59 6.32
C ASP A 165 12.91 -21.76 5.04
N VAL A 166 13.74 -20.71 4.96
CA VAL A 166 13.85 -19.85 3.77
C VAL A 166 14.90 -20.36 2.78
N ARG A 167 15.37 -21.61 2.93
CA ARG A 167 16.36 -22.29 2.08
C ARG A 167 17.68 -21.51 2.01
N ALA A 168 18.11 -21.01 3.17
CA ALA A 168 19.25 -20.09 3.29
C ALA A 168 20.60 -20.77 3.01
N PRO A 169 21.48 -20.16 2.18
CA PRO A 169 22.87 -20.60 2.04
C PRO A 169 23.61 -20.57 3.38
N ALA A 170 24.52 -21.53 3.58
CA ALA A 170 25.31 -21.65 4.81
C ALA A 170 26.09 -20.35 5.12
N GLY A 171 25.89 -19.80 6.33
CA GLY A 171 26.51 -18.55 6.75
C GLY A 171 25.76 -17.26 6.35
N ALA A 172 24.56 -17.37 5.76
CA ALA A 172 23.66 -16.22 5.61
C ALA A 172 23.25 -15.65 6.99
N LEU A 173 23.33 -14.33 7.13
CA LEU A 173 22.97 -13.60 8.36
C LEU A 173 21.49 -13.21 8.40
N GLY A 174 20.85 -13.12 7.23
CA GLY A 174 19.52 -12.55 7.06
C GLY A 174 18.98 -12.78 5.66
N VAL A 175 17.70 -12.46 5.47
CA VAL A 175 16.93 -12.67 4.23
C VAL A 175 16.20 -11.39 3.83
N VAL A 176 15.99 -11.22 2.53
CA VAL A 176 14.99 -10.31 1.96
C VAL A 176 13.97 -11.13 1.16
N ALA A 177 12.68 -10.92 1.44
CA ALA A 177 11.59 -11.69 0.85
C ALA A 177 10.32 -10.85 0.70
N SER A 178 9.55 -11.09 -0.35
CA SER A 178 8.15 -10.66 -0.42
C SER A 178 7.31 -11.59 0.45
N VAL A 179 6.51 -11.02 1.37
CA VAL A 179 5.51 -11.76 2.14
C VAL A 179 4.14 -11.26 1.72
N THR A 180 3.28 -12.15 1.23
CA THR A 180 1.88 -11.86 0.92
C THR A 180 1.00 -12.46 2.00
N ALA A 181 0.25 -11.61 2.71
CA ALA A 181 -0.74 -12.01 3.69
C ALA A 181 -2.14 -12.01 3.07
N ILE A 182 -2.91 -13.06 3.31
CA ILE A 182 -4.27 -13.32 2.84
C ILE A 182 -5.12 -13.49 4.09
N ALA A 183 -5.84 -12.43 4.47
CA ALA A 183 -6.60 -12.40 5.71
C ALA A 183 -7.96 -13.08 5.58
N GLY A 184 -8.36 -13.78 6.64
CA GLY A 184 -9.74 -14.26 6.81
C GLY A 184 -10.71 -13.13 7.20
N PRO A 185 -11.80 -13.42 7.94
CA PRO A 185 -12.81 -12.43 8.31
C PRO A 185 -12.34 -11.41 9.38
N ALA A 186 -11.13 -11.55 9.93
CA ALA A 186 -10.58 -10.66 10.94
C ALA A 186 -9.41 -9.82 10.38
N GLY A 187 -9.40 -8.53 10.72
CA GLY A 187 -8.27 -7.63 10.42
C GLY A 187 -7.18 -7.73 11.48
N GLY A 188 -5.94 -7.44 11.09
CA GLY A 188 -4.76 -7.64 11.94
C GLY A 188 -3.45 -7.20 11.31
N PHE A 189 -2.36 -7.88 11.68
CA PHE A 189 -1.01 -7.62 11.18
C PHE A 189 -0.15 -8.88 11.18
N VAL A 190 0.89 -8.87 10.35
CA VAL A 190 1.94 -9.90 10.29
C VAL A 190 3.30 -9.28 10.60
N THR A 191 4.10 -9.95 11.43
CA THR A 191 5.44 -9.54 11.85
C THR A 191 6.47 -10.63 11.52
N ALA A 192 7.61 -10.22 10.94
CA ALA A 192 8.68 -11.09 10.45
C ALA A 192 9.98 -10.89 11.23
N PHE A 193 10.46 -11.94 11.90
CA PHE A 193 11.57 -11.87 12.86
C PHE A 193 12.41 -13.17 12.87
N PRO A 194 13.69 -13.15 13.30
CA PRO A 194 14.47 -14.38 13.47
C PRO A 194 13.80 -15.33 14.46
N CYS A 195 13.69 -16.62 14.11
CA CYS A 195 13.18 -17.62 15.03
C CYS A 195 14.06 -17.74 16.29
N GLY A 196 13.43 -18.00 17.45
CA GLY A 196 14.09 -18.07 18.75
C GLY A 196 14.34 -16.71 19.42
N ALA A 197 14.13 -15.59 18.72
CA ALA A 197 14.06 -14.26 19.34
C ALA A 197 12.65 -13.99 19.93
N PRO A 198 12.52 -13.09 20.91
CA PRO A 198 11.21 -12.59 21.34
C PRO A 198 10.50 -11.83 20.22
N THR A 199 9.18 -11.99 20.12
CA THR A 199 8.34 -11.28 19.13
C THR A 199 8.52 -9.77 19.25
N PRO A 200 8.94 -9.06 18.18
CA PRO A 200 9.11 -7.61 18.22
C PRO A 200 7.78 -6.85 18.35
N PRO A 201 7.76 -5.63 18.93
CA PRO A 201 6.58 -4.76 18.99
C PRO A 201 6.25 -4.07 17.65
N THR A 202 6.85 -4.53 16.55
CA THR A 202 6.73 -3.99 15.20
C THR A 202 5.73 -4.81 14.37
N SER A 203 5.33 -4.27 13.22
CA SER A 203 4.65 -5.06 12.18
C SER A 203 5.24 -4.77 10.82
N ASN A 204 5.13 -5.75 9.92
CA ASN A 204 5.55 -5.65 8.52
C ASN A 204 4.36 -5.40 7.61
N ILE A 205 3.28 -6.16 7.78
CA ILE A 205 2.06 -6.07 6.97
C ILE A 205 0.89 -5.73 7.90
N ASN A 206 0.02 -4.83 7.47
CA ASN A 206 -1.32 -4.66 8.05
C ASN A 206 -2.35 -5.23 7.08
N VAL A 207 -3.37 -5.92 7.61
CA VAL A 207 -4.43 -6.54 6.82
C VAL A 207 -5.81 -6.13 7.33
N SER A 208 -6.69 -5.73 6.42
CA SER A 208 -8.13 -5.65 6.66
C SER A 208 -8.78 -7.02 6.46
N PRO A 209 -10.01 -7.27 6.96
CA PRO A 209 -10.77 -8.48 6.64
C PRO A 209 -10.81 -8.77 5.13
N GLY A 210 -10.55 -10.01 4.72
CA GLY A 210 -10.54 -10.45 3.32
C GLY A 210 -9.45 -9.85 2.43
N ALA A 211 -8.51 -9.08 2.97
CA ALA A 211 -7.48 -8.40 2.17
C ALA A 211 -6.31 -9.33 1.80
N VAL A 212 -5.80 -9.16 0.58
CA VAL A 212 -4.59 -9.82 0.07
C VAL A 212 -3.49 -8.78 -0.16
N VAL A 213 -2.55 -8.68 0.79
CA VAL A 213 -1.57 -7.59 0.89
C VAL A 213 -0.14 -8.12 0.88
N THR A 214 0.68 -7.66 -0.05
CA THR A 214 2.13 -7.93 -0.10
C THR A 214 2.94 -6.78 0.54
N ASN A 215 4.01 -7.13 1.25
CA ASN A 215 5.11 -6.21 1.55
C ASN A 215 6.45 -6.96 1.54
N THR A 216 7.56 -6.28 1.23
CA THR A 216 8.90 -6.85 1.38
C THR A 216 9.35 -6.79 2.84
N VAL A 217 9.86 -7.90 3.38
CA VAL A 217 10.47 -7.99 4.71
C VAL A 217 11.98 -8.15 4.61
N VAL A 218 12.69 -7.61 5.60
CA VAL A 218 14.12 -7.84 5.83
C VAL A 218 14.29 -8.23 7.29
N SER A 219 14.94 -9.37 7.54
CA SER A 219 15.16 -9.88 8.90
C SER A 219 16.45 -10.68 9.00
N THR A 220 17.04 -10.76 10.19
CA THR A 220 18.07 -11.75 10.48
C THR A 220 17.46 -13.15 10.52
N LEU A 221 18.29 -14.19 10.38
CA LEU A 221 17.86 -15.58 10.53
C LEU A 221 18.08 -16.08 11.95
N GLY A 222 17.16 -16.94 12.40
CA GLY A 222 17.29 -17.69 13.65
C GLY A 222 18.18 -18.94 13.50
N PRO A 223 18.25 -19.78 14.54
CA PRO A 223 18.87 -21.10 14.47
C PRO A 223 18.33 -21.91 13.28
N GLY A 224 19.20 -22.67 12.62
CA GLY A 224 18.84 -23.43 11.42
C GLY A 224 18.55 -22.58 10.17
N GLY A 225 18.82 -21.26 10.19
CA GLY A 225 18.56 -20.38 9.04
C GLY A 225 17.09 -19.96 8.91
N GLN A 226 16.30 -20.07 9.97
CA GLN A 226 14.84 -19.92 9.90
C GLN A 226 14.35 -18.47 10.09
N LEU A 227 13.34 -18.09 9.30
CA LEU A 227 12.52 -16.89 9.51
C LEU A 227 11.24 -17.29 10.27
N CYS A 228 10.80 -16.49 11.22
CA CYS A 228 9.52 -16.67 11.90
C CYS A 228 8.53 -15.58 11.46
N LEU A 229 7.32 -16.02 11.09
CA LEU A 229 6.15 -15.13 10.91
C LEU A 229 5.16 -15.35 12.05
N LEU A 230 4.70 -14.28 12.67
CA LEU A 230 3.53 -14.27 13.54
C LEU A 230 2.46 -13.39 12.90
N SER A 231 1.22 -13.88 12.86
CA SER A 231 0.02 -13.06 12.66
C SER A 231 -0.76 -12.98 13.97
N ASN A 232 -1.38 -11.85 14.29
CA ASN A 232 -2.23 -11.73 15.49
C ASN A 232 -3.66 -12.27 15.27
N VAL A 233 -3.99 -12.66 14.04
CA VAL A 233 -5.24 -13.29 13.61
C VAL A 233 -4.94 -14.48 12.70
N GLU A 234 -5.92 -15.33 12.40
CA GLU A 234 -5.72 -16.39 11.41
C GLU A 234 -5.49 -15.80 10.02
N THR A 235 -4.45 -16.24 9.32
CA THR A 235 -3.99 -15.61 8.07
C THR A 235 -3.22 -16.60 7.21
N HIS A 236 -3.60 -16.80 5.95
CA HIS A 236 -2.74 -17.52 5.02
C HIS A 236 -1.60 -16.59 4.59
N ALA A 237 -0.36 -17.09 4.59
CA ALA A 237 0.82 -16.42 4.06
C ALA A 237 1.41 -17.15 2.85
N VAL A 238 2.02 -16.37 1.95
CA VAL A 238 2.91 -16.81 0.88
C VAL A 238 4.23 -16.07 1.04
N VAL A 239 5.37 -16.77 0.91
CA VAL A 239 6.71 -16.18 1.07
C VAL A 239 7.57 -16.49 -0.14
N ASP A 240 7.94 -15.42 -0.86
CA ASP A 240 8.77 -15.45 -2.06
C ASP A 240 10.11 -14.73 -1.74
N VAL A 241 11.18 -15.50 -1.49
CA VAL A 241 12.52 -14.99 -1.14
C VAL A 241 13.19 -14.40 -2.38
N THR A 242 13.85 -13.24 -2.27
CA THR A 242 14.57 -12.59 -3.39
C THR A 242 16.09 -12.53 -3.20
N GLY A 243 16.59 -12.71 -1.97
CA GLY A 243 18.01 -12.85 -1.70
C GLY A 243 18.37 -12.91 -0.21
N PHE A 244 19.66 -13.06 0.06
CA PHE A 244 20.23 -13.24 1.40
C PHE A 244 21.33 -12.23 1.71
N PHE A 245 21.59 -11.98 2.99
CA PHE A 245 22.65 -11.09 3.45
C PHE A 245 23.86 -11.90 3.95
N ALA A 246 25.04 -11.66 3.36
CA ALA A 246 26.27 -12.40 3.66
C ALA A 246 27.36 -11.47 4.26
N PRO A 247 28.18 -11.93 5.22
CA PRO A 247 29.02 -11.07 6.07
C PRO A 247 30.12 -10.29 5.34
N SER A 248 30.65 -10.83 4.23
CA SER A 248 31.84 -10.28 3.54
C SER A 248 31.74 -10.29 2.01
N SER A 249 30.83 -11.10 1.44
CA SER A 249 30.55 -11.20 0.01
C SER A 249 29.34 -10.32 -0.38
N GLY A 250 28.77 -10.54 -1.56
CA GLY A 250 27.56 -9.85 -2.02
C GLY A 250 27.74 -8.38 -2.42
N LEU A 251 26.66 -7.84 -2.98
CA LEU A 251 26.52 -6.51 -3.57
C LEU A 251 26.43 -5.41 -2.51
N THR A 252 26.76 -4.18 -2.91
CA THR A 252 26.62 -2.96 -2.10
C THR A 252 25.49 -2.08 -2.62
N TYR A 253 24.72 -1.46 -1.73
CA TYR A 253 23.55 -0.64 -2.05
C TYR A 253 23.91 0.84 -2.13
N THR A 254 23.59 1.49 -3.26
CA THR A 254 23.54 2.94 -3.39
C THR A 254 22.08 3.38 -3.27
N ALA A 255 21.77 4.06 -2.17
CA ALA A 255 20.51 4.74 -2.00
C ALA A 255 20.45 5.99 -2.92
N LEU A 256 19.32 6.20 -3.56
CA LEU A 256 19.05 7.35 -4.41
C LEU A 256 18.01 8.27 -3.73
N SER A 257 17.87 9.49 -4.25
CA SER A 257 16.62 10.23 -4.05
C SER A 257 15.54 9.54 -4.88
N PRO A 258 14.34 9.23 -4.34
CA PRO A 258 13.31 8.50 -5.08
C PRO A 258 12.97 9.12 -6.44
N GLN A 259 13.06 8.31 -7.50
CA GLN A 259 12.93 8.74 -8.89
C GLN A 259 11.89 7.90 -9.64
N ARG A 260 10.89 8.57 -10.21
CA ARG A 260 9.86 7.95 -11.05
C ARG A 260 10.45 7.53 -12.40
N LEU A 261 10.48 6.22 -12.67
CA LEU A 261 10.87 5.64 -13.96
C LEU A 261 9.67 5.44 -14.89
N LEU A 262 8.54 5.02 -14.32
CA LEU A 262 7.30 4.76 -15.05
C LEU A 262 6.10 5.35 -14.30
N ASP A 263 5.18 5.95 -15.04
CA ASP A 263 3.80 6.17 -14.62
C ASP A 263 2.94 6.13 -15.89
N THR A 264 2.33 4.97 -16.11
CA THR A 264 1.60 4.63 -17.34
C THR A 264 0.34 5.46 -17.58
N ARG A 265 -0.02 6.35 -16.65
CA ARG A 265 -1.11 7.33 -16.80
C ARG A 265 -0.64 8.60 -17.51
N GLN A 266 0.67 8.85 -17.60
CA GLN A 266 1.24 10.04 -18.22
C GLN A 266 1.46 9.82 -19.73
N PRO A 267 0.99 10.71 -20.62
CA PRO A 267 1.21 10.58 -22.06
C PRO A 267 2.69 10.50 -22.49
N THR A 268 3.59 11.05 -21.66
CA THR A 268 5.05 11.14 -21.89
C THR A 268 5.86 9.99 -21.26
N SER A 269 5.20 8.95 -20.72
CA SER A 269 5.89 7.83 -20.10
C SER A 269 6.55 6.88 -21.10
N LEU A 270 7.44 6.00 -20.62
CA LEU A 270 8.09 4.97 -21.45
C LEU A 270 7.09 3.93 -22.01
N PHE A 271 5.98 3.71 -21.30
CA PHE A 271 4.83 2.93 -21.72
C PHE A 271 3.56 3.63 -21.23
N THR A 272 2.55 3.79 -22.08
CA THR A 272 1.36 4.60 -21.80
C THR A 272 0.08 3.78 -21.97
N GLY A 273 -0.87 3.92 -21.04
CA GLY A 273 -2.09 3.10 -20.96
C GLY A 273 -1.99 1.98 -19.93
N ARG A 274 -3.14 1.36 -19.58
CA ARG A 274 -3.13 0.16 -18.70
C ARG A 274 -2.38 -0.97 -19.40
N LEU A 275 -1.45 -1.64 -18.72
CA LEU A 275 -0.88 -2.92 -19.18
C LEU A 275 -2.02 -3.90 -19.43
N GLY A 276 -1.92 -4.72 -20.47
CA GLY A 276 -2.86 -5.80 -20.74
C GLY A 276 -2.79 -6.92 -19.69
N ALA A 277 -3.82 -7.76 -19.67
CA ALA A 277 -3.78 -9.00 -18.88
C ALA A 277 -2.66 -9.91 -19.42
N ARG A 278 -1.91 -10.52 -18.50
CA ARG A 278 -0.69 -11.33 -18.74
C ARG A 278 0.42 -10.64 -19.56
N GLN A 279 0.43 -9.30 -19.63
CA GLN A 279 1.47 -8.56 -20.35
C GLN A 279 2.76 -8.43 -19.55
N VAL A 280 3.91 -8.58 -20.22
CA VAL A 280 5.24 -8.14 -19.74
C VAL A 280 5.60 -6.81 -20.40
N ILE A 281 6.21 -5.90 -19.64
CA ILE A 281 6.93 -4.73 -20.16
C ILE A 281 8.39 -4.73 -19.70
N GLU A 282 9.29 -4.20 -20.52
CA GLU A 282 10.70 -3.99 -20.19
C GLU A 282 10.95 -2.53 -19.75
N LEU A 283 11.69 -2.37 -18.65
CA LEU A 283 12.06 -1.09 -18.06
C LEU A 283 13.60 -0.98 -17.98
N PRO A 284 14.26 -0.33 -18.95
CA PRO A 284 15.72 -0.16 -18.93
C PRO A 284 16.14 0.87 -17.86
N MET A 285 16.89 0.43 -16.84
CA MET A 285 17.23 1.26 -15.68
C MET A 285 18.04 2.52 -16.04
N GLN A 286 18.79 2.48 -17.14
CA GLN A 286 19.59 3.63 -17.62
C GLN A 286 18.73 4.81 -18.11
N ARG A 287 17.39 4.71 -18.08
CA ARG A 287 16.47 5.85 -18.21
C ARG A 287 16.34 6.68 -16.93
N VAL A 288 16.73 6.14 -15.77
CA VAL A 288 16.73 6.85 -14.48
C VAL A 288 17.93 7.81 -14.43
N PRO A 289 17.75 9.14 -14.23
CA PRO A 289 18.85 10.09 -14.27
C PRO A 289 19.87 9.87 -13.14
N GLY A 290 21.12 9.55 -13.49
CA GLY A 290 22.18 9.25 -12.52
C GLY A 290 22.34 7.76 -12.17
N MET A 291 21.64 6.87 -12.89
CA MET A 291 21.80 5.42 -12.76
C MET A 291 23.27 4.98 -12.99
N PRO A 292 23.87 4.18 -12.09
CA PRO A 292 25.17 3.55 -12.34
C PRO A 292 25.09 2.54 -13.50
N ALA A 293 26.09 2.55 -14.38
CA ALA A 293 26.27 1.52 -15.41
C ALA A 293 26.56 0.12 -14.82
N SER A 294 27.03 0.07 -13.55
CA SER A 294 27.32 -1.15 -12.78
C SER A 294 26.16 -1.62 -11.89
N ALA A 295 24.94 -1.11 -12.09
CA ALA A 295 23.75 -1.61 -11.41
C ALA A 295 23.39 -3.01 -11.91
N VAL A 296 23.32 -3.98 -10.99
CA VAL A 296 22.98 -5.39 -11.29
C VAL A 296 21.72 -5.88 -10.57
N ALA A 297 21.24 -5.15 -9.57
CA ALA A 297 19.90 -5.28 -9.02
C ALA A 297 19.34 -3.90 -8.64
N VAL A 298 18.02 -3.77 -8.57
CA VAL A 298 17.30 -2.53 -8.25
C VAL A 298 16.40 -2.72 -7.03
N VAL A 299 16.18 -1.65 -6.28
CA VAL A 299 15.09 -1.54 -5.31
C VAL A 299 14.09 -0.51 -5.81
N ALA A 300 12.86 -0.95 -6.03
CA ALA A 300 11.79 -0.14 -6.59
C ALA A 300 10.49 -0.34 -5.79
N ASN A 301 9.68 0.71 -5.69
CA ASN A 301 8.29 0.61 -5.28
C ASN A 301 7.43 0.46 -6.53
N LEU A 302 6.70 -0.65 -6.63
CA LEU A 302 5.67 -0.84 -7.63
C LEU A 302 4.38 -0.24 -7.08
N THR A 303 3.57 0.43 -7.91
CA THR A 303 2.21 0.82 -7.51
C THR A 303 1.24 0.50 -8.63
N ALA A 304 0.29 -0.39 -8.36
CA ALA A 304 -0.82 -0.67 -9.24
C ALA A 304 -1.93 0.36 -8.96
N VAL A 305 -2.57 0.85 -10.02
CA VAL A 305 -3.64 1.86 -9.94
C VAL A 305 -4.69 1.50 -10.98
N SER A 306 -5.97 1.61 -10.63
CA SER A 306 -7.06 1.35 -11.57
C SER A 306 -6.94 -0.03 -12.24
N ALA A 307 -6.83 -1.08 -11.43
CA ALA A 307 -6.86 -2.46 -11.90
C ALA A 307 -8.31 -2.89 -12.22
N SER A 308 -8.53 -3.58 -13.34
CA SER A 308 -9.87 -4.04 -13.75
C SER A 308 -10.41 -5.24 -12.95
N GLY A 309 -9.74 -5.61 -11.86
CA GLY A 309 -10.02 -6.76 -11.01
C GLY A 309 -8.89 -6.94 -9.99
N PRO A 310 -9.08 -7.76 -8.94
CA PRO A 310 -7.98 -8.16 -8.05
C PRO A 310 -6.90 -8.92 -8.83
N GLY A 311 -5.63 -8.75 -8.47
CA GLY A 311 -4.53 -9.39 -9.18
C GLY A 311 -3.16 -9.11 -8.58
N PHE A 312 -2.11 -9.38 -9.37
CA PHE A 312 -0.72 -9.16 -8.99
C PHE A 312 0.16 -8.73 -10.17
N VAL A 313 1.30 -8.13 -9.82
CA VAL A 313 2.45 -7.91 -10.71
C VAL A 313 3.69 -8.62 -10.17
N THR A 314 4.57 -9.00 -11.08
CA THR A 314 5.84 -9.70 -10.80
C THR A 314 6.98 -8.93 -11.47
N ALA A 315 7.95 -8.49 -10.69
CA ALA A 315 9.18 -7.87 -11.16
C ALA A 315 10.31 -8.91 -11.16
N PHE A 316 11.04 -9.00 -12.28
CA PHE A 316 12.05 -10.04 -12.51
C PHE A 316 13.13 -9.56 -13.50
N PRO A 317 14.33 -10.16 -13.54
CA PRO A 317 15.34 -9.85 -14.54
C PRO A 317 14.86 -10.19 -15.96
N CYS A 318 15.01 -9.26 -16.91
CA CYS A 318 14.66 -9.53 -18.30
C CYS A 318 15.49 -10.67 -18.92
N GLY A 319 14.88 -11.42 -19.83
CA GLY A 319 15.51 -12.57 -20.48
C GLY A 319 15.41 -13.90 -19.71
N THR A 320 14.85 -13.91 -18.49
CA THR A 320 14.39 -15.15 -17.84
C THR A 320 12.90 -15.40 -18.14
N PRO A 321 12.39 -16.63 -17.91
CA PRO A 321 10.95 -16.85 -17.79
C PRO A 321 10.31 -15.97 -16.72
N VAL A 322 8.99 -15.75 -16.81
CA VAL A 322 8.20 -15.08 -15.78
C VAL A 322 8.11 -15.99 -14.55
N PRO A 323 8.59 -15.60 -13.36
CA PRO A 323 8.53 -16.45 -12.16
C PRO A 323 7.10 -16.59 -11.61
N GLY A 324 6.80 -17.71 -10.95
CA GLY A 324 5.50 -17.97 -10.29
C GLY A 324 5.21 -17.14 -9.02
N THR A 325 6.01 -16.11 -8.77
CA THR A 325 6.04 -15.28 -7.55
C THR A 325 5.33 -13.94 -7.72
N SER A 326 4.90 -13.29 -6.64
CA SER A 326 4.30 -11.93 -6.69
C SER A 326 5.15 -10.88 -5.98
N SER A 327 5.35 -9.73 -6.63
CA SER A 327 6.06 -8.56 -6.07
C SER A 327 5.11 -7.56 -5.41
N LEU A 328 3.85 -7.54 -5.87
CA LEU A 328 2.75 -6.73 -5.35
C LEU A 328 1.43 -7.41 -5.69
N THR A 329 0.55 -7.59 -4.71
CA THR A 329 -0.88 -7.88 -4.89
C THR A 329 -1.73 -6.61 -4.76
N PHE A 330 -2.84 -6.54 -5.48
CA PHE A 330 -3.76 -5.40 -5.46
C PHE A 330 -5.22 -5.84 -5.63
N PRO A 331 -6.20 -5.14 -5.02
CA PRO A 331 -7.62 -5.29 -5.32
C PRO A 331 -7.99 -4.49 -6.59
N ALA A 332 -9.26 -4.58 -7.01
CA ALA A 332 -9.79 -3.78 -8.11
C ALA A 332 -9.77 -2.26 -7.80
N GLU A 333 -9.56 -1.46 -8.85
CA GLU A 333 -9.61 0.00 -8.98
C GLU A 333 -8.88 0.87 -7.92
N THR A 334 -8.30 0.30 -6.87
CA THR A 334 -7.59 1.00 -5.79
C THR A 334 -6.10 1.16 -6.08
N ALA A 335 -5.49 2.27 -5.62
CA ALA A 335 -4.04 2.46 -5.66
C ALA A 335 -3.35 1.75 -4.48
N VAL A 336 -2.59 0.68 -4.76
CA VAL A 336 -1.80 -0.07 -3.77
C VAL A 336 -0.38 -0.25 -4.29
N GLY A 337 0.61 -0.13 -3.40
CA GLY A 337 2.03 -0.28 -3.75
C GLY A 337 2.81 -1.09 -2.73
N SER A 338 3.86 -1.77 -3.22
CA SER A 338 4.75 -2.64 -2.46
C SER A 338 6.16 -2.53 -3.02
N LEU A 339 7.14 -2.46 -2.13
CA LEU A 339 8.55 -2.52 -2.44
C LEU A 339 8.91 -3.88 -3.04
N THR A 340 9.85 -3.89 -3.98
CA THR A 340 10.49 -5.10 -4.51
C THR A 340 11.99 -4.92 -4.67
N VAL A 341 12.72 -6.03 -4.56
CA VAL A 341 14.16 -6.13 -4.84
C VAL A 341 14.34 -7.19 -5.92
N SER A 342 14.89 -6.80 -7.07
CA SER A 342 15.09 -7.71 -8.21
C SER A 342 16.44 -7.48 -8.87
N THR A 343 17.07 -8.56 -9.33
CA THR A 343 18.17 -8.50 -10.30
C THR A 343 17.70 -7.89 -11.62
N LEU A 344 18.67 -7.39 -12.39
CA LEU A 344 18.46 -6.78 -13.71
C LEU A 344 18.97 -7.72 -14.80
N GLY A 345 18.15 -7.94 -15.82
CA GLY A 345 18.55 -8.65 -17.03
C GLY A 345 19.06 -7.65 -18.06
N SER A 346 20.34 -7.73 -18.43
CA SER A 346 20.98 -6.79 -19.37
C SER A 346 20.85 -5.30 -18.98
N GLY A 347 20.68 -4.99 -17.69
CA GLY A 347 20.45 -3.63 -17.18
C GLY A 347 18.97 -3.19 -17.15
N SER A 348 18.03 -4.08 -17.51
CA SER A 348 16.59 -3.85 -17.50
C SER A 348 15.87 -4.67 -16.42
N LEU A 349 14.80 -4.10 -15.87
CA LEU A 349 13.81 -4.80 -15.06
C LEU A 349 12.61 -5.15 -15.95
N CYS A 350 12.16 -6.40 -15.92
CA CYS A 350 10.92 -6.79 -16.57
C CYS A 350 9.79 -6.85 -15.54
N VAL A 351 8.62 -6.36 -15.91
CA VAL A 351 7.43 -6.40 -15.04
C VAL A 351 6.27 -7.05 -15.79
N PHE A 352 5.80 -8.17 -15.24
CA PHE A 352 4.58 -8.87 -15.65
C PHE A 352 3.38 -8.34 -14.86
N SER A 353 2.23 -8.19 -15.51
CA SER A 353 0.94 -7.99 -14.84
C SER A 353 -0.03 -9.09 -15.21
N ASN A 354 -0.64 -9.76 -14.23
CA ASN A 354 -1.65 -10.78 -14.52
C ASN A 354 -2.94 -10.13 -15.05
N VAL A 355 -3.40 -9.06 -14.38
CA VAL A 355 -4.66 -8.35 -14.69
C VAL A 355 -4.38 -6.98 -15.30
N ARG A 356 -5.35 -6.43 -16.06
CA ARG A 356 -5.22 -5.13 -16.73
C ARG A 356 -5.20 -3.99 -15.71
N THR A 357 -4.09 -3.26 -15.61
CA THR A 357 -3.87 -2.22 -14.58
C THR A 357 -2.98 -1.08 -15.08
N HIS A 358 -3.07 0.13 -14.51
CA HIS A 358 -1.98 1.09 -14.63
C HIS A 358 -0.88 0.73 -13.64
N LEU A 359 0.37 0.81 -14.11
CA LEU A 359 1.55 0.67 -13.28
C LEU A 359 2.26 2.02 -13.10
N ILE A 360 2.83 2.21 -11.91
CA ILE A 360 3.84 3.20 -11.56
C ILE A 360 5.06 2.42 -11.05
N VAL A 361 6.26 2.86 -11.42
CA VAL A 361 7.53 2.32 -10.88
C VAL A 361 8.40 3.50 -10.43
N ASP A 362 8.55 3.62 -9.12
CA ASP A 362 9.43 4.58 -8.47
C ASP A 362 10.68 3.84 -7.97
N VAL A 363 11.88 4.28 -8.35
CA VAL A 363 13.17 3.65 -8.00
C VAL A 363 13.78 4.36 -6.79
N LEU A 364 14.21 3.60 -5.79
CA LEU A 364 14.74 4.10 -4.50
C LEU A 364 16.25 3.88 -4.35
N GLY A 365 16.83 2.96 -5.12
CA GLY A 365 18.26 2.71 -5.16
C GLY A 365 18.62 1.46 -5.94
N VAL A 366 19.92 1.16 -6.01
CA VAL A 366 20.46 0.02 -6.75
C VAL A 366 21.57 -0.69 -6.00
N TRP A 367 21.75 -1.95 -6.35
CA TRP A 367 22.85 -2.78 -5.89
C TRP A 367 23.91 -2.90 -6.98
N THR A 368 25.16 -2.73 -6.58
CA THR A 368 26.34 -2.71 -7.46
C THR A 368 27.43 -3.64 -6.93
N GLY A 369 28.31 -4.07 -7.83
CA GLY A 369 29.39 -5.02 -7.57
C GLY A 369 29.26 -6.26 -8.47
N ALA A 370 30.23 -7.18 -8.37
CA ALA A 370 30.11 -8.47 -9.01
C ALA A 370 29.10 -9.32 -8.22
N PRO A 371 28.03 -9.85 -8.85
CA PRO A 371 27.21 -10.86 -8.19
C PRO A 371 28.07 -12.11 -7.98
N THR A 372 28.34 -12.47 -6.72
CA THR A 372 28.78 -13.83 -6.41
C THR A 372 27.71 -14.78 -6.91
N ALA A 373 28.11 -15.79 -7.70
CA ALA A 373 27.18 -16.76 -8.26
C ALA A 373 26.25 -17.31 -7.16
N PRO A 374 24.94 -17.46 -7.41
CA PRO A 374 24.05 -18.08 -6.46
C PRO A 374 24.61 -19.44 -6.06
N VAL A 375 24.89 -19.62 -4.77
CA VAL A 375 25.00 -20.97 -4.22
C VAL A 375 23.60 -21.55 -4.39
N ALA A 376 23.47 -22.57 -5.24
CA ALA A 376 22.20 -23.25 -5.40
C ALA A 376 21.69 -23.68 -4.02
N PRO A 377 20.40 -23.46 -3.68
CA PRO A 377 19.84 -24.10 -2.50
C PRO A 377 20.05 -25.62 -2.66
N PRO A 378 20.35 -26.36 -1.58
CA PRO A 378 20.54 -27.79 -1.67
C PRO A 378 19.30 -28.43 -2.29
N ASP A 379 19.50 -29.32 -3.26
CA ASP A 379 18.42 -29.94 -4.02
C ASP A 379 17.40 -30.59 -3.06
N SER A 380 16.14 -30.17 -3.17
CA SER A 380 15.05 -30.83 -2.45
C SER A 380 14.78 -32.21 -3.05
N PRO A 381 14.24 -33.16 -2.28
CA PRO A 381 13.64 -34.37 -2.83
C PRO A 381 12.59 -34.01 -3.90
N ASP A 382 12.36 -34.95 -4.82
CA ASP A 382 11.45 -34.84 -5.96
C ASP A 382 9.99 -34.90 -5.52
N ASP A 383 9.51 -33.82 -4.90
CA ASP A 383 8.08 -33.55 -4.66
C ASP A 383 7.44 -33.15 -6.00
N GLY A 384 7.03 -34.16 -6.76
CA GLY A 384 6.70 -34.05 -8.19
C GLY A 384 5.48 -33.19 -8.56
N ASP A 385 5.32 -33.03 -9.88
CA ASP A 385 4.32 -32.21 -10.59
C ASP A 385 4.47 -30.69 -10.38
N ASP A 386 5.47 -30.13 -11.08
CA ASP A 386 5.69 -28.70 -11.34
C ASP A 386 4.60 -28.10 -12.30
N VAL A 387 3.33 -28.42 -12.03
CA VAL A 387 2.16 -27.81 -12.67
C VAL A 387 1.93 -26.47 -11.98
N ALA A 388 2.36 -25.38 -12.63
CA ALA A 388 2.13 -24.03 -12.13
C ALA A 388 0.64 -23.82 -11.80
N PRO A 389 0.27 -23.65 -10.50
CA PRO A 389 -1.13 -23.65 -10.10
C PRO A 389 -1.82 -22.39 -10.64
N ASP A 390 -3.04 -22.57 -11.16
CA ASP A 390 -3.72 -21.53 -11.92
C ASP A 390 -4.23 -20.40 -10.98
N ALA A 391 -3.36 -19.42 -10.76
CA ALA A 391 -3.50 -18.36 -9.76
C ALA A 391 -4.66 -17.38 -10.02
N GLY A 392 -5.54 -17.67 -10.98
CA GLY A 392 -6.79 -16.94 -11.24
C GLY A 392 -7.98 -17.39 -10.37
N ALA A 393 -7.98 -18.61 -9.83
CA ALA A 393 -9.16 -19.15 -9.13
C ALA A 393 -9.41 -18.49 -7.76
N ALA A 394 -8.36 -18.34 -6.94
CA ALA A 394 -8.47 -17.96 -5.52
C ALA A 394 -8.80 -16.47 -5.25
N LEU A 395 -9.09 -15.68 -6.29
CA LEU A 395 -9.52 -14.27 -6.17
C LEU A 395 -10.92 -14.01 -6.77
N ALA A 396 -11.60 -15.05 -7.27
CA ALA A 396 -12.89 -14.93 -7.96
C ALA A 396 -14.10 -15.34 -7.10
N ASP A 397 -13.91 -16.14 -6.04
CA ASP A 397 -15.00 -16.77 -5.26
C ASP A 397 -15.38 -15.99 -3.98
N ALA A 398 -14.95 -14.74 -3.87
CA ALA A 398 -15.41 -13.81 -2.84
C ALA A 398 -16.79 -13.23 -3.21
N GLY A 399 -17.82 -14.08 -3.16
CA GLY A 399 -19.22 -13.64 -3.34
C GLY A 399 -19.62 -12.54 -2.34
N PRO A 400 -20.58 -11.67 -2.67
CA PRO A 400 -21.03 -10.62 -1.77
C PRO A 400 -21.58 -11.23 -0.47
N PRO A 401 -21.38 -10.56 0.69
CA PRO A 401 -21.91 -11.06 1.95
C PRO A 401 -23.45 -11.17 1.88
N PRO A 402 -24.06 -12.19 2.51
CA PRO A 402 -25.50 -12.37 2.48
C PRO A 402 -26.19 -11.14 3.09
N THR A 403 -27.01 -10.47 2.30
CA THR A 403 -27.85 -9.36 2.77
C THR A 403 -28.85 -9.86 3.79
N ASP A 404 -28.96 -9.17 4.91
CA ASP A 404 -29.78 -9.56 6.06
C ASP A 404 -31.24 -9.86 5.66
N ALA A 405 -31.76 -11.00 6.10
CA ALA A 405 -33.06 -11.51 5.66
C ALA A 405 -34.18 -10.81 6.44
N GLY A 406 -34.77 -9.78 5.83
CA GLY A 406 -35.80 -8.94 6.45
C GLY A 406 -36.98 -9.73 7.04
N ALA A 407 -37.44 -9.29 8.22
CA ALA A 407 -38.60 -9.86 8.91
C ALA A 407 -39.86 -9.83 8.03
N PRO A 408 -40.77 -10.81 8.15
CA PRO A 408 -41.80 -11.07 7.15
C PRO A 408 -42.91 -10.01 7.13
N SER A 409 -43.00 -9.28 6.02
CA SER A 409 -44.22 -8.57 5.61
C SER A 409 -45.22 -9.58 5.01
N VAL A 410 -46.32 -9.82 5.71
CA VAL A 410 -47.47 -10.56 5.14
C VAL A 410 -48.22 -9.61 4.20
N ASP A 411 -48.39 -10.02 2.95
CA ASP A 411 -49.28 -9.33 2.00
C ASP A 411 -50.20 -10.34 1.30
N VAL A 412 -51.43 -9.93 1.00
CA VAL A 412 -52.52 -10.83 0.57
C VAL A 412 -53.04 -10.38 -0.79
N GLY A 413 -52.37 -10.86 -1.84
CA GLY A 413 -52.62 -10.47 -3.24
C GLY A 413 -53.02 -11.65 -4.13
N VAL A 414 -54.32 -11.72 -4.47
CA VAL A 414 -54.97 -12.67 -5.39
C VAL A 414 -54.12 -13.01 -6.63
N GLY A 415 -53.84 -14.29 -6.86
CA GLY A 415 -53.14 -14.76 -8.05
C GLY A 415 -54.03 -14.76 -9.31
N VAL A 416 -53.47 -14.28 -10.42
CA VAL A 416 -54.00 -14.46 -11.78
C VAL A 416 -52.87 -14.92 -12.69
N THR A 417 -52.95 -16.14 -13.19
CA THR A 417 -52.00 -16.70 -14.16
C THR A 417 -52.44 -16.41 -15.59
N VAL A 418 -51.54 -15.86 -16.40
CA VAL A 418 -51.65 -15.85 -17.88
C VAL A 418 -50.37 -16.48 -18.43
N THR A 419 -50.52 -17.37 -19.41
CA THR A 419 -49.44 -18.20 -19.96
C THR A 419 -48.71 -17.56 -21.14
N ASP A 420 -47.47 -17.97 -21.38
CA ASP A 420 -46.57 -17.46 -22.42
C ASP A 420 -47.07 -17.62 -23.87
N ALA A 421 -46.60 -16.75 -24.76
CA ALA A 421 -46.41 -17.04 -26.18
C ALA A 421 -45.46 -16.05 -26.88
N GLY A 422 -44.44 -16.58 -27.59
CA GLY A 422 -43.94 -16.03 -28.86
C GLY A 422 -42.63 -15.23 -28.85
N ASP A 423 -41.65 -15.71 -29.62
CA ASP A 423 -40.45 -14.96 -30.01
C ASP A 423 -40.75 -13.81 -30.99
N ALA A 424 -39.98 -12.72 -30.89
CA ALA A 424 -39.45 -12.00 -32.06
C ALA A 424 -38.30 -11.05 -31.64
N ALA A 425 -37.24 -10.97 -32.45
CA ALA A 425 -36.18 -9.98 -32.27
C ALA A 425 -36.47 -8.71 -33.09
N ALA A 426 -36.21 -7.54 -32.50
CA ALA A 426 -36.13 -6.27 -33.22
C ALA A 426 -35.11 -5.33 -32.57
N THR A 427 -34.23 -4.74 -33.38
CA THR A 427 -33.31 -3.67 -32.98
C THR A 427 -34.01 -2.32 -32.99
N ALA A 428 -33.79 -1.49 -31.97
CA ALA A 428 -34.12 -0.06 -32.02
C ALA A 428 -33.00 0.76 -31.34
N ASP A 429 -32.42 1.69 -32.09
CA ASP A 429 -31.57 2.77 -31.60
C ASP A 429 -32.47 3.98 -31.24
N ALA A 430 -32.12 4.73 -30.19
CA ALA A 430 -32.95 5.81 -29.65
C ALA A 430 -32.17 6.83 -28.80
N SER A 431 -31.20 7.54 -29.40
CA SER A 431 -30.62 8.75 -28.81
C SER A 431 -31.52 9.98 -29.00
N VAL A 432 -31.98 10.61 -27.92
CA VAL A 432 -32.54 11.98 -27.93
C VAL A 432 -32.11 12.74 -26.67
N ASP A 433 -31.78 14.02 -26.82
CA ASP A 433 -31.18 14.89 -25.81
C ASP A 433 -32.16 15.59 -24.84
N VAL A 434 -31.60 15.90 -23.66
CA VAL A 434 -31.77 17.12 -22.84
C VAL A 434 -33.12 17.87 -22.85
N ALA A 435 -33.74 17.92 -21.66
CA ALA A 435 -34.42 19.12 -21.17
C ALA A 435 -34.22 19.28 -19.66
N SER A 436 -33.96 20.50 -19.19
CA SER A 436 -33.80 20.86 -17.78
C SER A 436 -34.72 22.02 -17.42
N GLU A 437 -35.49 21.93 -16.34
CA GLU A 437 -36.20 23.11 -15.81
C GLU A 437 -36.46 23.00 -14.29
N ASP A 438 -36.17 24.10 -13.57
CA ASP A 438 -36.48 24.29 -12.15
C ASP A 438 -37.91 24.86 -11.98
N ALA A 439 -38.71 24.25 -11.10
CA ALA A 439 -39.82 24.95 -10.44
C ALA A 439 -40.19 24.26 -9.11
N ALA A 440 -40.64 25.04 -8.12
CA ALA A 440 -40.84 24.55 -6.76
C ALA A 440 -42.26 24.83 -6.21
N THR A 441 -42.63 24.03 -5.19
CA THR A 441 -43.68 24.27 -4.18
C THR A 441 -45.13 24.49 -4.62
N GLN A 442 -46.01 23.55 -4.24
CA GLN A 442 -47.28 23.89 -3.59
C GLN A 442 -47.88 22.70 -2.81
N ASP A 443 -48.30 22.96 -1.57
CA ASP A 443 -48.93 22.01 -0.64
C ASP A 443 -50.32 22.56 -0.24
N PRO A 444 -51.39 21.74 -0.21
CA PRO A 444 -52.65 22.11 0.44
C PRO A 444 -53.17 21.04 1.43
N VAL A 445 -52.56 21.01 2.62
CA VAL A 445 -53.22 20.96 3.96
C VAL A 445 -54.65 20.37 4.07
N LEU A 446 -54.75 19.21 4.75
CA LEU A 446 -55.89 18.67 5.54
C LEU A 446 -57.19 18.27 4.80
N THR A 447 -57.84 17.14 5.14
CA THR A 447 -58.55 16.93 6.42
C THR A 447 -58.95 15.46 6.66
N GLY A 448 -59.17 15.09 7.94
CA GLY A 448 -59.82 13.83 8.33
C GLY A 448 -59.26 13.23 9.63
N GLY A 449 -60.09 13.07 10.66
CA GLY A 449 -59.64 12.47 11.93
C GLY A 449 -60.75 12.12 12.92
N CYS A 450 -60.57 10.99 13.59
CA CYS A 450 -61.27 10.46 14.79
C CYS A 450 -60.49 9.20 15.23
N GLY A 451 -60.41 8.79 16.50
CA GLY A 451 -60.88 9.38 17.75
C GLY A 451 -60.30 8.59 18.94
N CYS A 452 -60.18 9.21 20.12
CA CYS A 452 -59.34 8.70 21.21
C CYS A 452 -60.03 7.67 22.13
N ARG A 453 -59.21 6.82 22.80
CA ARG A 453 -59.30 6.69 24.27
C ARG A 453 -57.97 6.28 24.91
N ALA A 454 -57.88 6.44 26.22
CA ALA A 454 -56.62 6.45 26.98
C ALA A 454 -56.68 5.60 28.25
N GLY A 455 -55.51 5.28 28.79
CA GLY A 455 -55.28 4.77 30.14
C GLY A 455 -53.79 4.90 30.46
N GLY A 456 -53.42 5.46 31.61
CA GLY A 456 -52.02 5.75 31.93
C GLY A 456 -51.76 5.93 33.42
N ALA A 457 -50.48 5.90 33.78
CA ALA A 457 -49.95 6.21 35.11
C ALA A 457 -48.57 6.88 34.95
N GLY A 458 -48.25 7.84 35.82
CA GLY A 458 -47.04 8.67 35.72
C GLY A 458 -45.89 8.25 36.66
N PRO A 459 -44.68 8.83 36.49
CA PRO A 459 -43.46 8.49 37.22
C PRO A 459 -43.21 9.45 38.41
N PRO A 460 -42.04 9.42 39.10
CA PRO A 460 -40.82 10.07 38.60
C PRO A 460 -39.52 9.23 38.81
N GLY A 461 -38.36 9.58 38.25
CA GLY A 461 -38.03 10.64 37.29
C GLY A 461 -36.52 10.95 37.27
N VAL A 462 -36.04 11.65 36.24
CA VAL A 462 -34.68 12.22 36.15
C VAL A 462 -34.78 13.63 35.55
N SER A 463 -34.05 14.60 36.10
CA SER A 463 -34.15 16.01 35.71
C SER A 463 -33.06 16.44 34.72
N LEU A 464 -33.48 17.17 33.67
CA LEU A 464 -32.64 18.05 32.86
C LEU A 464 -33.29 19.44 32.85
N SER A 465 -32.52 20.49 33.11
CA SER A 465 -33.00 21.87 33.10
C SER A 465 -32.64 22.60 31.80
N LEU A 466 -33.45 23.59 31.43
CA LEU A 466 -33.32 24.35 30.19
C LEU A 466 -33.55 25.85 30.45
N GLY A 467 -32.83 26.72 29.74
CA GLY A 467 -33.05 28.17 29.73
C GLY A 467 -32.05 28.87 28.79
N ALA A 468 -32.43 29.81 27.93
CA ALA A 468 -33.75 30.40 27.70
C ALA A 468 -33.95 30.85 26.23
N MET A 469 -35.21 31.14 25.88
CA MET A 469 -35.65 31.81 24.64
C MET A 469 -35.50 33.35 24.77
N LEU A 470 -35.89 34.28 23.86
CA LEU A 470 -36.84 34.28 22.72
C LEU A 470 -36.67 35.55 21.83
N ALA A 471 -37.17 35.52 20.57
CA ALA A 471 -37.76 36.67 19.81
C ALA A 471 -36.86 37.88 19.37
N ILE A 472 -37.21 38.78 18.41
CA ILE A 472 -38.07 38.85 17.17
C ILE A 472 -37.80 40.26 16.53
N ALA A 473 -38.08 40.64 15.26
CA ALA A 473 -38.00 40.04 13.91
C ALA A 473 -38.40 41.12 12.84
N SER A 474 -38.19 40.87 11.53
CA SER A 474 -38.63 41.71 10.38
C SER A 474 -37.84 43.03 10.16
N LEU A 475 -37.68 43.66 8.98
CA LEU A 475 -38.46 43.69 7.72
C LEU A 475 -37.59 43.56 6.43
N ALA A 476 -38.24 43.36 5.28
CA ALA A 476 -37.62 43.31 3.94
C ALA A 476 -38.14 44.41 2.97
N ARG A 477 -37.34 44.78 1.95
CA ARG A 477 -37.78 45.48 0.72
C ARG A 477 -36.84 45.19 -0.47
N ARG A 478 -37.39 45.13 -1.69
CA ARG A 478 -36.66 44.85 -2.96
C ARG A 478 -36.42 46.12 -3.79
N ARG A 479 -35.33 46.16 -4.58
CA ARG A 479 -35.32 46.50 -6.03
C ARG A 479 -33.94 46.25 -6.67
N ARG A 480 -33.94 45.94 -7.98
CA ARG A 480 -32.77 45.85 -8.90
C ARG A 480 -32.76 47.11 -9.82
N PRO A 481 -31.93 47.22 -10.89
CA PRO A 481 -30.47 47.39 -10.89
C PRO A 481 -30.03 48.56 -11.80
N THR A 482 -28.72 48.80 -11.91
CA THR A 482 -28.12 49.44 -13.10
C THR A 482 -26.75 48.83 -13.37
N ALA A 483 -26.32 48.88 -14.63
CA ALA A 483 -25.02 48.39 -15.08
C ALA A 483 -24.31 49.50 -15.87
N GLU A 484 -22.98 49.44 -15.95
CA GLU A 484 -22.27 50.16 -17.01
C GLU A 484 -21.02 49.38 -17.44
N ILE A 485 -20.88 49.20 -18.75
CA ILE A 485 -19.68 48.73 -19.43
C ILE A 485 -19.31 49.84 -20.41
N SER A 486 -18.07 50.31 -20.39
CA SER A 486 -17.57 51.23 -21.41
C SER A 486 -16.17 50.83 -21.88
N ARG A 487 -16.03 50.63 -23.19
CA ARG A 487 -14.74 50.41 -23.87
C ARG A 487 -14.21 51.75 -24.38
N ARG A 488 -12.89 51.91 -24.42
CA ARG A 488 -12.24 52.70 -25.49
C ARG A 488 -11.01 51.99 -26.04
N SER A 489 -10.95 51.95 -27.36
CA SER A 489 -9.83 51.56 -28.22
C SER A 489 -9.62 52.66 -29.28
N SER A 490 -8.74 52.45 -30.27
CA SER A 490 -8.32 53.40 -31.33
C SER A 490 -7.40 54.54 -30.83
N HIS A 491 -6.42 55.06 -31.59
CA HIS A 491 -5.90 54.67 -32.92
C HIS A 491 -4.38 55.05 -33.04
N PRO A 492 -3.68 54.74 -34.16
CA PRO A 492 -2.21 54.62 -34.18
C PRO A 492 -1.47 55.89 -34.66
N GLY A 493 -0.13 55.79 -34.65
CA GLY A 493 0.83 56.57 -35.43
C GLY A 493 2.03 55.69 -35.79
#